data_AF-A0A8J3QLE2-F1
#
_entry.id   AF-A0A8J3QLE2-F1
#
_cell.length_a   1.000
_cell.length_b   1.000
_cell.length_c   1.000
_cell.angle_alpha   90.00
_cell.angle_beta   90.00
_cell.angle_gamma   90.00
#
_symmetry.space_group_name_H-M   'P 1'
#
loop_
_entity.id
_entity.type
_entity.pdbx_description
1 polymer ?
#
loop_
_entity_poly.entity_id
_entity_poly.type
_entity_poly.pdbx_seq_one_letter_code
_entity_poly.pdbx_strand_id
1 'polypeptide(L)'
;MPFDARAVPVARSTGLQPKTVRNIHVMLHTALANAVNWRYVMENVAEHVKPPKVRRRKPTVRTAGQLRTFLTSVREDRFYPLYLLAAIIGLRRGELCGLRWPALDCANGEPDNNRNGPSSTGTIRRPTRSSYGRTGARYTRT
;
A
#
# COMPACT_ATOMS: atom_id res chain seq x y z
N MET A 1 20.02 34.71 21.58
CA MET A 1 20.86 33.56 21.22
C MET A 1 20.83 33.39 19.71
N PRO A 2 21.92 33.66 18.97
CA PRO A 2 21.93 33.49 17.51
C PRO A 2 22.20 32.02 17.16
N PHE A 3 21.34 31.46 16.29
CA PHE A 3 21.50 30.13 15.72
C PHE A 3 22.65 30.15 14.71
N ASP A 4 23.69 29.33 14.97
CA ASP A 4 24.96 29.38 14.24
C ASP A 4 24.81 28.80 12.82
N ALA A 5 24.67 29.68 11.82
CA ALA A 5 24.39 29.34 10.43
C ALA A 5 25.57 28.68 9.67
N ARG A 6 26.67 28.34 10.36
CA ARG A 6 27.90 27.77 9.80
C ARG A 6 28.16 26.31 10.18
N ALA A 7 27.18 25.60 10.74
CA ALA A 7 27.34 24.19 11.08
C ALA A 7 27.68 23.35 9.83
N VAL A 8 28.96 23.03 9.67
CA VAL A 8 29.49 22.12 8.66
C VAL A 8 28.82 20.76 8.85
N PRO A 9 28.31 20.11 7.78
CA PRO A 9 27.67 18.81 7.92
C PRO A 9 28.71 17.78 8.38
N VAL A 10 28.69 17.47 9.68
CA VAL A 10 29.46 16.41 10.31
C VAL A 10 29.20 15.11 9.54
N ALA A 11 30.27 14.40 9.15
CA ALA A 11 30.17 13.14 8.41
C ALA A 11 29.37 12.12 9.23
N ARG A 12 28.08 11.97 8.90
CA ARG A 12 27.20 11.01 9.56
C ARG A 12 27.49 9.61 9.04
N SER A 13 27.72 8.67 9.96
CA SER A 13 27.73 7.22 9.74
C SER A 13 26.66 6.81 8.73
N THR A 14 27.00 5.95 7.76
CA THR A 14 26.13 5.32 6.75
C THR A 14 24.70 5.88 6.72
N GLY A 15 24.52 7.04 6.06
CA GLY A 15 23.29 7.82 6.14
C GLY A 15 22.04 7.08 5.64
N LEU A 16 20.86 7.49 6.13
CA LEU A 16 19.56 7.00 5.66
C LEU A 16 19.40 7.20 4.15
N GLN A 17 18.68 6.30 3.48
CA GLN A 17 18.35 6.48 2.08
C GLN A 17 17.60 7.81 1.86
N PRO A 18 17.90 8.56 0.78
CA PRO A 18 17.25 9.86 0.50
C PRO A 18 15.73 9.80 0.48
N LYS A 19 15.15 8.67 0.05
CA LYS A 19 13.70 8.44 0.08
C LYS A 19 13.15 8.46 1.51
N THR A 20 13.84 7.80 2.43
CA THR A 20 13.46 7.77 3.85
C THR A 20 13.52 9.16 4.45
N VAL A 21 14.59 9.90 4.19
CA VAL A 21 14.73 11.30 4.66
C VAL A 21 13.61 12.19 4.08
N ARG A 22 13.29 12.05 2.78
CA ARG A 22 12.18 12.78 2.16
C ARG A 22 10.84 12.45 2.81
N ASN A 23 10.57 11.17 3.07
CA ASN A 23 9.32 10.73 3.71
C ASN A 23 9.18 11.32 5.12
N ILE A 24 10.25 11.28 5.92
CA ILE A 24 10.28 11.88 7.26
C ILE A 24 10.01 13.39 7.18
N HIS A 25 10.68 14.08 6.26
CA HIS A 25 10.46 15.51 6.07
C HIS A 25 9.00 15.83 5.68
N VAL A 26 8.39 15.07 4.76
CA VAL A 26 6.98 15.26 4.38
C VAL A 26 6.05 15.05 5.58
N MET A 27 6.28 13.98 6.36
CA MET A 27 5.50 13.69 7.57
C MET A 27 5.59 14.84 8.59
N LEU A 28 6.81 15.31 8.89
CA LEU A 28 7.05 16.41 9.83
C LEU A 28 6.44 17.71 9.34
N HIS A 29 6.58 18.01 8.05
CA HIS A 29 5.99 19.21 7.44
C HIS A 29 4.47 19.20 7.58
N THR A 30 3.80 18.07 7.31
CA THR A 30 2.35 17.95 7.48
C THR A 30 1.94 18.07 8.95
N ALA A 31 2.68 17.45 9.87
CA ALA A 31 2.38 17.53 11.30
C ALA A 31 2.51 18.97 11.84
N LEU A 32 3.58 19.68 11.46
CA LEU A 32 3.81 21.06 11.88
C LEU A 32 2.81 22.03 11.21
N ALA A 33 2.46 21.82 9.95
CA ALA A 33 1.40 22.60 9.31
C ALA A 33 0.06 22.45 10.06
N ASN A 34 -0.28 21.24 10.50
CA ASN A 34 -1.46 21.03 11.34
C ASN A 34 -1.33 21.72 12.72
N ALA A 35 -0.15 21.67 13.34
CA ALA A 35 0.10 22.34 14.62
C ALA A 35 -0.02 23.87 14.51
N VAL A 36 0.39 24.47 13.39
CA VAL A 36 0.19 25.89 13.10
C VAL A 36 -1.29 26.21 12.93
N ASN A 37 -2.04 25.38 12.20
CA ASN A 37 -3.49 25.54 12.04
C ASN A 37 -4.24 25.47 13.38
N TRP A 38 -3.76 24.61 14.30
CA TRP A 38 -4.28 24.50 15.66
C TRP A 38 -3.72 25.55 16.63
N ARG A 39 -2.84 26.43 16.15
CA ARG A 39 -2.17 27.49 16.94
C ARG A 39 -1.32 26.97 18.10
N TYR A 40 -0.84 25.74 18.02
CA TYR A 40 0.15 25.21 18.96
C TYR A 40 1.56 25.75 18.71
N VAL A 41 1.86 26.09 17.44
CA VAL A 41 3.14 26.66 17.01
C VAL A 41 2.85 27.85 16.12
N MET A 42 3.70 28.88 16.16
CA MET A 42 3.51 30.10 15.37
C MET A 42 3.86 29.91 13.89
N GLU A 43 4.82 29.04 13.57
CA GLU A 43 5.32 28.85 12.21
C GLU A 43 5.84 27.41 11.99
N ASN A 44 5.77 26.94 10.75
CA ASN A 44 6.28 25.63 10.36
C ASN A 44 7.79 25.69 10.02
N VAL A 45 8.63 25.33 10.98
CA VAL A 45 10.10 25.28 10.80
C VAL A 45 10.57 24.34 9.68
N ALA A 46 9.76 23.36 9.26
CA ALA A 46 10.14 22.44 8.19
C ALA A 46 10.11 23.11 6.80
N GLU A 47 9.46 24.26 6.65
CA GLU A 47 9.37 25.00 5.38
C GLU A 47 10.72 25.56 4.92
N HIS A 48 11.58 25.91 5.88
CA HIS A 48 12.93 26.45 5.62
C HIS A 48 13.96 25.37 5.24
N VAL A 49 13.59 24.09 5.31
CA VAL A 49 14.51 22.97 5.07
C VAL A 49 14.36 22.40 3.67
N LYS A 50 15.44 22.41 2.88
CA LYS A 50 15.45 21.77 1.56
C LYS A 50 15.62 20.25 1.67
N PRO A 51 14.63 19.44 1.26
CA PRO A 51 14.72 17.99 1.31
C PRO A 51 15.71 17.44 0.26
N PRO A 52 16.34 16.28 0.50
CA PRO A 52 17.26 15.68 -0.46
C PRO A 52 16.53 15.20 -1.73
N LYS A 53 17.20 15.34 -2.89
CA LYS A 53 16.67 14.89 -4.17
C LYS A 53 16.64 13.36 -4.23
N VAL A 54 15.45 12.79 -4.33
CA VAL A 54 15.27 11.34 -4.47
C VAL A 54 15.41 10.95 -5.94
N ARG A 55 16.47 10.22 -6.28
CA ARG A 55 16.59 9.58 -7.61
C ARG A 55 15.58 8.44 -7.69
N ARG A 56 14.62 8.53 -8.61
CA ARG A 56 13.66 7.46 -8.87
C ARG A 56 14.37 6.35 -9.64
N ARG A 57 14.52 5.18 -9.01
CA ARG A 57 14.95 3.96 -9.70
C ARG A 57 13.78 3.47 -10.56
N LYS A 58 14.03 3.24 -11.86
CA LYS A 58 13.04 2.57 -12.72
C LYS A 58 12.85 1.14 -12.20
N PRO A 59 11.61 0.73 -11.86
CA PRO A 59 11.37 -0.65 -11.47
C PRO A 59 11.70 -1.57 -12.66
N THR A 60 12.39 -2.67 -12.40
CA THR A 60 12.63 -3.70 -13.41
C THR A 60 11.32 -4.44 -13.63
N VAL A 61 10.66 -4.17 -14.76
CA VAL A 61 9.44 -4.87 -15.17
C VAL A 61 9.84 -6.14 -15.90
N ARG A 62 9.24 -7.27 -15.54
CA ARG A 62 9.45 -8.54 -16.24
C ARG A 62 8.68 -8.54 -17.55
N THR A 63 9.33 -8.94 -18.64
CA THR A 63 8.67 -9.14 -19.93
C THR A 63 7.74 -10.36 -19.87
N ALA A 64 6.71 -10.42 -20.72
CA ALA A 64 5.80 -11.56 -20.81
C ALA A 64 6.53 -12.90 -20.98
N GLY A 65 7.61 -12.96 -21.78
CA GLY A 65 8.43 -14.17 -21.91
C GLY A 65 9.07 -14.61 -20.59
N GLN A 66 9.67 -13.67 -19.86
CA GLN A 66 10.29 -13.93 -18.55
C GLN A 66 9.25 -14.37 -17.50
N LEU A 67 8.03 -13.82 -17.58
CA LEU A 67 6.93 -14.22 -16.72
C LEU A 67 6.46 -15.65 -17.03
N ARG A 68 6.36 -16.04 -18.30
CA ARG A 68 6.02 -17.42 -18.70
C ARG A 68 7.08 -18.41 -18.22
N THR A 69 8.36 -18.08 -18.38
CA THR A 69 9.46 -18.91 -17.88
C THR A 69 9.37 -19.09 -16.36
N PHE A 70 9.14 -17.99 -15.63
CA PHE A 70 8.95 -18.04 -14.17
C PHE A 70 7.75 -18.89 -13.76
N LEU A 71 6.58 -18.70 -14.38
CA LEU A 71 5.38 -19.48 -14.07
C LEU A 71 5.58 -20.97 -14.40
N THR A 72 6.34 -21.28 -15.45
CA THR A 72 6.66 -22.67 -15.80
C THR A 72 7.59 -23.31 -14.77
N SER A 73 8.58 -22.57 -14.26
CA SER A 73 9.53 -23.10 -13.26
C SER A 73 8.92 -23.35 -11.89
N VAL A 74 7.81 -22.66 -11.55
CA VAL A 74 7.15 -22.77 -10.23
C VAL A 74 5.83 -23.56 -10.29
N ARG A 75 5.57 -24.33 -11.36
CA ARG A 75 4.30 -25.07 -11.52
C ARG A 75 3.97 -26.02 -10.37
N GLU A 76 4.98 -26.70 -9.82
CA GLU A 76 4.83 -27.66 -8.72
C GLU A 76 4.92 -26.99 -7.33
N ASP A 77 5.12 -25.66 -7.28
CA ASP A 77 5.18 -24.93 -6.01
C ASP A 77 3.77 -24.75 -5.45
N ARG A 78 3.60 -24.94 -4.14
CA ARG A 78 2.38 -24.64 -3.40
C ARG A 78 1.86 -23.22 -3.65
N PHE A 79 2.75 -22.25 -3.91
CA PHE A 79 2.38 -20.86 -4.17
C PHE A 79 2.06 -20.55 -5.64
N TYR A 80 2.09 -21.54 -6.53
CA TYR A 80 1.75 -21.36 -7.96
C TYR A 80 0.42 -20.63 -8.19
N PRO A 81 -0.71 -20.99 -7.54
CA PRO A 81 -1.97 -20.29 -7.73
C PRO A 81 -1.89 -18.81 -7.34
N LEU A 82 -1.10 -18.48 -6.32
CA LEU A 82 -0.92 -17.11 -5.85
C LEU A 82 -0.11 -16.28 -6.85
N TYR A 83 0.96 -16.84 -7.43
CA TYR A 83 1.72 -16.19 -8.49
C TYR A 83 0.88 -16.00 -9.77
N LEU A 84 0.06 -16.98 -10.12
CA LEU A 84 -0.82 -16.91 -11.27
C LEU A 84 -1.89 -15.81 -11.12
N LEU A 85 -2.56 -15.75 -9.96
CA LEU A 85 -3.54 -14.69 -9.66
C LEU A 85 -2.88 -13.30 -9.65
N ALA A 86 -1.67 -13.18 -9.10
CA ALA A 86 -0.91 -11.94 -9.13
C ALA A 86 -0.60 -11.49 -10.56
N ALA A 87 -0.25 -12.43 -11.44
CA ALA A 87 0.11 -12.17 -12.83
C ALA A 87 -1.10 -11.78 -13.70
N ILE A 88 -2.26 -12.41 -13.50
CA ILE A 88 -3.44 -12.19 -14.33
C ILE A 88 -4.26 -10.99 -13.86
N ILE A 89 -4.49 -10.88 -12.55
CA ILE A 89 -5.44 -9.90 -11.98
C ILE A 89 -4.69 -8.65 -11.48
N GLY A 90 -3.39 -8.76 -11.21
CA GLY A 90 -2.58 -7.64 -10.72
C GLY A 90 -2.88 -7.24 -9.28
N LEU A 91 -3.37 -8.17 -8.45
CA LEU A 91 -3.65 -7.91 -7.04
C LEU A 91 -2.35 -7.63 -6.26
N ARG A 92 -2.41 -6.69 -5.31
CA ARG A 92 -1.28 -6.45 -4.42
C ARG A 92 -1.09 -7.65 -3.50
N ARG A 93 0.15 -7.91 -3.06
CA ARG A 93 0.46 -9.01 -2.13
C ARG A 93 -0.47 -9.06 -0.90
N GLY A 94 -0.80 -7.90 -0.32
CA GLY A 94 -1.73 -7.84 0.81
C GLY A 94 -3.18 -8.19 0.46
N GLU A 95 -3.62 -7.92 -0.76
CA GLU A 95 -4.94 -8.31 -1.27
C GLU A 95 -4.98 -9.81 -1.54
N LEU A 96 -3.89 -10.39 -2.08
CA LEU A 96 -3.75 -11.83 -2.26
C LEU A 96 -3.77 -12.59 -0.93
N CYS A 97 -3.02 -12.10 0.07
CA CYS A 97 -3.01 -12.72 1.40
C CYS A 97 -4.37 -12.59 2.12
N GLY A 98 -5.14 -11.55 1.82
CA GLY A 98 -6.49 -11.32 2.38
C GLY A 98 -7.62 -11.96 1.57
N LEU A 99 -7.31 -12.66 0.48
CA LEU A 99 -8.31 -13.23 -0.41
C LEU A 99 -8.99 -14.41 0.27
N ARG A 100 -10.33 -14.38 0.32
CA ARG A 100 -11.15 -15.44 0.91
C ARG A 100 -11.89 -16.21 -0.17
N TRP A 101 -12.15 -17.50 0.07
CA TRP A 101 -12.91 -18.36 -0.84
C TRP A 101 -14.23 -17.76 -1.36
N PRO A 102 -15.07 -17.08 -0.55
CA PRO A 102 -16.30 -16.48 -1.06
C PRO A 102 -16.10 -15.30 -2.04
N ALA A 103 -14.88 -14.75 -2.12
CA ALA A 103 -14.55 -13.73 -3.11
C ALA A 103 -14.08 -14.34 -4.44
N LEU A 104 -13.77 -15.64 -4.45
CA LEU A 104 -13.43 -16.40 -5.65
C LEU A 104 -14.71 -17.03 -6.19
N ASP A 105 -15.33 -16.36 -7.15
CA ASP A 105 -16.42 -16.97 -7.90
C ASP A 105 -15.82 -17.89 -8.97
N CYS A 106 -15.68 -19.17 -8.60
CA CYS A 106 -15.18 -20.22 -9.50
C CYS A 106 -16.32 -20.82 -10.35
N ALA A 107 -17.48 -20.18 -10.45
CA ALA A 107 -18.61 -20.67 -11.23
C ALA A 107 -18.31 -20.63 -12.73
N ASN A 108 -17.66 -21.69 -13.21
CA ASN A 108 -17.81 -22.26 -14.54
C ASN A 108 -17.55 -23.77 -14.39
N GLY A 109 -18.64 -24.51 -14.15
CA GLY A 109 -18.60 -25.97 -14.02
C GLY A 109 -19.95 -26.63 -13.75
N GLU A 110 -20.95 -25.93 -13.20
CA GLU A 110 -22.32 -26.45 -13.10
C GLU A 110 -23.33 -25.30 -12.97
N PRO A 111 -24.40 -25.25 -13.77
CA PRO A 111 -25.43 -24.23 -13.62
C PRO A 111 -26.23 -24.52 -12.33
N ASP A 112 -26.11 -23.63 -11.34
CA ASP A 112 -27.01 -23.59 -10.18
C ASP A 112 -28.43 -23.24 -10.70
N ASN A 113 -29.27 -24.26 -10.86
CA ASN A 113 -30.65 -24.18 -11.35
C ASN A 113 -31.63 -23.59 -10.31
N ASN A 114 -31.18 -22.91 -9.26
CA ASN A 114 -32.10 -22.34 -8.27
C ASN A 114 -31.60 -21.09 -7.54
N ARG A 115 -31.16 -20.06 -8.28
CA ARG A 115 -31.10 -18.68 -7.72
C ARG A 115 -31.47 -17.64 -8.76
N ASN A 116 -32.66 -17.06 -8.61
CA ASN A 116 -33.03 -15.79 -9.24
C ASN A 116 -32.17 -14.66 -8.64
N GLY A 117 -30.98 -14.45 -9.17
CA GLY A 117 -30.11 -13.31 -8.91
C GLY A 117 -29.41 -12.88 -10.20
N PRO A 118 -29.15 -11.59 -10.42
CA PRO A 118 -28.69 -11.11 -11.73
C PRO A 118 -27.32 -11.69 -12.08
N SER A 119 -27.30 -12.51 -13.12
CA SER A 119 -26.12 -13.08 -13.77
C SER A 119 -25.16 -11.97 -14.20
N SER A 120 -24.04 -11.84 -13.49
CA SER A 120 -22.92 -11.01 -13.93
C SER A 120 -21.62 -11.79 -13.78
N THR A 121 -21.20 -12.35 -14.92
CA THR A 121 -19.83 -12.70 -15.32
C THR A 121 -18.78 -12.60 -14.21
N GLY A 122 -18.31 -13.77 -13.74
CA GLY A 122 -17.13 -14.04 -12.92
C GLY A 122 -16.35 -12.83 -12.43
N THR A 123 -16.91 -12.08 -11.49
CA THR A 123 -16.30 -10.88 -10.94
C THR A 123 -15.82 -11.19 -9.53
N ILE A 124 -14.50 -11.30 -9.34
CA ILE A 124 -13.90 -11.34 -8.00
C ILE A 124 -14.21 -10.01 -7.31
N ARG A 125 -15.16 -10.04 -6.37
CA ARG A 125 -15.57 -8.86 -5.60
C ARG A 125 -14.38 -8.41 -4.76
N ARG A 126 -13.82 -7.24 -5.07
CA ARG A 126 -12.74 -6.66 -4.27
C ARG A 126 -13.24 -6.54 -2.83
N PRO A 127 -12.55 -7.13 -1.84
CA PRO A 127 -12.92 -6.91 -0.44
C PRO A 127 -12.71 -5.43 -0.15
N THR A 128 -13.81 -4.70 0.02
CA THR A 128 -13.76 -3.32 0.49
C THR A 128 -13.34 -3.36 1.95
N ARG A 129 -12.39 -2.50 2.33
CA ARG A 129 -11.81 -2.40 3.67
C ARG A 129 -12.83 -2.09 4.80
N SER A 130 -14.11 -1.88 4.46
CA SER A 130 -15.16 -1.39 5.36
C SER A 130 -15.95 -2.49 6.09
N SER A 131 -15.85 -3.77 5.71
CA SER A 131 -16.67 -4.84 6.31
C SER A 131 -16.10 -5.47 7.58
N TYR A 132 -14.88 -5.10 8.00
CA TYR A 132 -14.28 -5.60 9.24
C TYR A 132 -14.40 -4.56 10.35
N GLY A 133 -15.49 -4.64 11.12
CA GLY A 133 -15.54 -4.14 12.49
C GLY A 133 -15.98 -2.69 12.67
N ARG A 134 -17.29 -2.46 12.56
CA ARG A 134 -17.97 -1.42 13.36
C ARG A 134 -18.87 -2.13 14.38
N THR A 135 -18.26 -2.86 15.32
CA THR A 135 -18.95 -3.23 16.56
C THR A 135 -19.06 -1.96 17.39
N GLY A 136 -20.05 -1.13 17.08
CA GLY A 136 -20.42 0.00 17.91
C GLY A 136 -21.00 -0.54 19.20
N ALA A 137 -20.26 -0.38 20.29
CA ALA A 137 -20.77 -0.49 21.63
C ALA A 137 -22.03 0.37 21.75
N ARG A 138 -23.17 -0.27 22.02
CA ARG A 138 -24.39 0.40 22.45
C ARG A 138 -24.13 0.96 23.84
N TYR A 139 -23.84 2.26 23.94
CA TYR A 139 -24.03 2.96 25.21
C TYR A 139 -25.53 3.13 25.42
N THR A 140 -26.08 2.36 26.36
CA THR A 140 -27.36 2.65 26.97
C THR A 140 -27.21 3.93 27.78
N ARG A 141 -28.05 4.93 27.50
CA ARG A 141 -28.25 6.07 28.39
C ARG A 141 -29.69 6.00 28.88
N THR A 142 -29.84 5.60 30.14
CA THR A 142 -30.97 5.98 31.00
C THR A 142 -31.05 7.49 31.13
#